data_AF-A0A819V2M0-F1
#
_entry.id   AF-A0A819V2M0-F1
#
_cell.length_a   1.000
_cell.length_b   1.000
_cell.length_c   1.000
_cell.angle_alpha   90.00
_cell.angle_beta   90.00
_cell.angle_gamma   90.00
#
_symmetry.space_group_name_H-M   'P 1'
#
loop_
_entity.id
_entity.type
_entity.pdbx_description
1 polymer ?
#
loop_
_entity_poly.entity_id
_entity_poly.type
_entity_poly.pdbx_seq_one_letter_code
_entity_poly.pdbx_strand_id
1 'polypeptide(L)'
;LKQIPTCIPDDRPRQRALLYTLQEWTHFAQKYNIRYWIAYKTLVGYVQRHALLPHDSDIDLLIMAQDTAQLFQFSHLNFSSIYEFRIHPEWYIVEETKRSYFHSEGIHFVAPNARFINRKDSIHLNIWPMYDYHPDQTRMKNNSEAMLTQYDKNSKWKSTPKEWTFPLEKCLFSGIKVWCPAHPEKLVANIYGPISVNISSTECINGSWTNLVEHKTTKKTTIMNNQNMSTTQMTKAQTTAIRLNDDDDLIEKALEHIPICTPKDRPRQRNLLTMLQAWSHLAEQHRIPYWISYGTLVGYVQRRGLLPHDLDVDIIMMSDDTPQLIKLSQSNFSSDYEIKVQPQWYIANHSYRSYFRKEGIHFVAPNARFIHRKTQYHVDIFPAYDFNPLYANKSIEDKQSENLAIQALRNHWLSYPRNWTYPLETCYFSEIKVLCPAQPEKFVATIYGSNAVRKSDTRCVHGRWVAAI
;
A
#
# COMPACT_ATOMS: atom_id res chain seq x y z
N LEU A 1 21.96 -12.42 -26.14
CA LEU A 1 22.32 -13.82 -26.48
C LEU A 1 23.78 -14.03 -26.86
N LYS A 2 24.28 -13.62 -28.04
CA LYS A 2 25.66 -13.95 -28.50
C LYS A 2 26.78 -13.65 -27.48
N GLN A 3 26.63 -12.56 -26.72
CA GLN A 3 27.59 -12.12 -25.68
C GLN A 3 27.48 -12.85 -24.33
N ILE A 4 26.54 -13.80 -24.18
CA ILE A 4 26.34 -14.56 -22.93
C ILE A 4 27.04 -15.92 -23.07
N PRO A 5 28.04 -16.24 -22.23
CA PRO A 5 28.67 -17.57 -22.16
C PRO A 5 27.70 -18.73 -21.93
N THR A 6 28.18 -19.95 -22.19
CA THR A 6 27.49 -21.23 -21.97
C THR A 6 28.50 -22.25 -21.45
N CYS A 7 28.10 -23.05 -20.48
CA CYS A 7 28.87 -24.12 -19.85
C CYS A 7 28.23 -25.50 -20.10
N ILE A 8 26.89 -25.58 -20.06
CA ILE A 8 26.09 -26.78 -20.35
C ILE A 8 25.18 -26.58 -21.57
N PRO A 9 24.71 -27.66 -22.25
CA PRO A 9 23.84 -27.55 -23.41
C PRO A 9 22.56 -26.72 -23.18
N ASP A 10 21.92 -26.92 -22.03
CA ASP A 10 20.63 -26.29 -21.68
C ASP A 10 20.74 -24.80 -21.35
N ASP A 11 21.96 -24.27 -21.16
CA ASP A 11 22.16 -22.84 -20.95
C ASP A 11 21.60 -22.01 -22.12
N ARG A 12 21.77 -22.46 -23.37
CA ARG A 12 21.36 -21.65 -24.53
C ARG A 12 19.83 -21.62 -24.75
N PRO A 13 19.08 -22.74 -24.61
CA PRO A 13 17.62 -22.70 -24.49
C PRO A 13 17.12 -21.83 -23.33
N ARG A 14 17.62 -22.03 -22.10
CA ARG A 14 17.22 -21.29 -20.91
C ARG A 14 17.43 -19.78 -21.06
N GLN A 15 18.63 -19.35 -21.47
CA GLN A 15 18.95 -17.94 -21.71
C GLN A 15 18.07 -17.31 -22.79
N ARG A 16 17.61 -18.08 -23.80
CA ARG A 16 16.67 -17.57 -24.82
C ARG A 16 15.30 -17.35 -24.20
N ALA A 17 14.74 -18.36 -23.53
CA ALA A 17 13.41 -18.28 -22.94
C ALA A 17 13.32 -17.17 -21.86
N LEU A 18 14.34 -17.00 -21.03
CA LEU A 18 14.41 -15.92 -20.02
C LEU A 18 14.37 -14.53 -20.67
N LEU A 19 15.15 -14.31 -21.73
CA LEU A 19 15.17 -13.02 -22.44
C LEU A 19 13.87 -12.74 -23.21
N TYR A 20 13.25 -13.76 -23.80
CA TYR A 20 11.93 -13.62 -24.45
C TYR A 20 10.84 -13.32 -23.42
N THR A 21 10.86 -13.98 -22.26
CA THR A 21 9.94 -13.74 -21.13
C THR A 21 10.08 -12.31 -20.59
N LEU A 22 11.30 -11.80 -20.45
CA LEU A 22 11.56 -10.41 -20.08
C LEU A 22 11.10 -9.42 -21.17
N GLN A 23 11.33 -9.73 -22.45
CA GLN A 23 10.86 -8.88 -23.55
C GLN A 23 9.34 -8.74 -23.55
N GLU A 24 8.61 -9.86 -23.44
CA GLU A 24 7.15 -9.86 -23.40
C GLU A 24 6.60 -9.23 -22.12
N TRP A 25 7.29 -9.37 -20.99
CA TRP A 25 7.01 -8.54 -19.81
C TRP A 25 7.19 -7.05 -20.10
N THR A 26 8.21 -6.61 -20.84
CA THR A 26 8.37 -5.18 -21.15
C THR A 26 7.21 -4.62 -21.98
N HIS A 27 6.70 -5.40 -22.94
CA HIS A 27 5.51 -5.06 -23.72
C HIS A 27 4.25 -5.00 -22.84
N PHE A 28 4.03 -6.01 -22.00
CA PHE A 28 2.92 -6.08 -21.05
C PHE A 28 2.92 -4.91 -20.06
N ALA A 29 4.06 -4.66 -19.42
CA ALA A 29 4.22 -3.58 -18.44
C ALA A 29 4.11 -2.19 -19.07
N GLN A 30 4.56 -2.00 -20.32
CA GLN A 30 4.33 -0.76 -21.05
C GLN A 30 2.85 -0.57 -21.39
N LYS A 31 2.14 -1.63 -21.82
CA LYS A 31 0.71 -1.56 -22.17
C LYS A 31 -0.15 -1.13 -20.97
N TYR A 32 0.14 -1.66 -19.77
CA TYR A 32 -0.65 -1.42 -18.56
C TYR A 32 0.00 -0.43 -17.58
N ASN A 33 0.96 0.38 -18.05
CA ASN A 33 1.67 1.41 -17.27
C ASN A 33 2.28 0.91 -15.94
N ILE A 34 2.71 -0.36 -15.89
CA ILE A 34 3.26 -0.99 -14.69
C ILE A 34 4.68 -0.48 -14.47
N ARG A 35 4.89 0.23 -13.35
CA ARG A 35 6.22 0.68 -12.94
C ARG A 35 6.98 -0.45 -12.24
N TYR A 36 8.10 -0.86 -12.81
CA TYR A 36 8.99 -1.90 -12.28
C TYR A 36 10.45 -1.49 -12.49
N TRP A 37 11.39 -2.23 -11.90
CA TRP A 37 12.82 -2.19 -12.28
C TRP A 37 13.49 -3.56 -12.11
N ILE A 38 14.60 -3.80 -12.80
CA ILE A 38 15.38 -5.05 -12.66
C ILE A 38 16.06 -5.14 -11.28
N ALA A 39 16.14 -6.36 -10.74
CA ALA A 39 16.47 -6.61 -9.34
C ALA A 39 17.41 -7.83 -9.16
N TYR A 40 17.84 -8.06 -7.92
CA TYR A 40 18.57 -9.25 -7.47
C TYR A 40 19.65 -9.73 -8.46
N LYS A 41 19.65 -11.00 -8.92
CA LYS A 41 20.68 -11.53 -9.82
C LYS A 41 20.64 -10.90 -11.22
N THR A 42 19.46 -10.57 -11.72
CA THR A 42 19.29 -9.82 -12.98
C THR A 42 20.00 -8.47 -12.91
N LEU A 43 19.95 -7.79 -11.77
CA LEU A 43 20.68 -6.53 -11.53
C LEU A 43 22.19 -6.74 -11.41
N VAL A 44 22.65 -7.84 -10.79
CA VAL A 44 24.07 -8.23 -10.78
C VAL A 44 24.58 -8.46 -12.21
N GLY A 45 23.81 -9.14 -13.06
CA GLY A 45 24.11 -9.30 -14.48
C GLY A 45 24.14 -7.96 -15.23
N TYR A 46 23.22 -7.05 -14.93
CA TYR A 46 23.28 -5.71 -15.51
C TYR A 46 24.55 -4.95 -15.12
N VAL A 47 24.93 -4.96 -13.85
CA VAL A 47 26.12 -4.25 -13.33
C VAL A 47 27.42 -4.85 -13.87
N GLN A 48 27.56 -6.18 -13.90
CA GLN A 48 28.81 -6.83 -14.34
C GLN A 48 29.04 -6.80 -15.85
N ARG A 49 27.98 -6.80 -16.66
CA ARG A 49 28.08 -7.13 -18.09
C ARG A 49 26.92 -6.61 -18.97
N HIS A 50 26.05 -5.75 -18.42
CA HIS A 50 24.81 -5.26 -19.05
C HIS A 50 23.92 -6.37 -19.65
N ALA A 51 23.98 -7.59 -19.09
CA ALA A 51 23.33 -8.77 -19.66
C ALA A 51 23.05 -9.85 -18.60
N LEU A 52 22.22 -10.83 -18.96
CA LEU A 52 21.86 -11.97 -18.11
C LEU A 52 23.11 -12.72 -17.62
N LEU A 53 23.13 -13.10 -16.34
CA LEU A 53 24.19 -13.96 -15.81
C LEU A 53 24.11 -15.32 -16.54
N PRO A 54 25.24 -15.91 -16.97
CA PRO A 54 25.23 -17.12 -17.80
C PRO A 54 24.41 -18.27 -17.21
N HIS A 55 24.43 -18.41 -15.89
CA HIS A 55 23.80 -19.46 -15.08
C HIS A 55 22.43 -19.09 -14.50
N ASP A 56 21.86 -17.90 -14.77
CA ASP A 56 20.65 -17.43 -14.08
C ASP A 56 19.42 -18.30 -14.37
N SER A 57 18.70 -18.72 -13.33
CA SER A 57 17.53 -19.60 -13.44
C SER A 57 16.26 -18.87 -13.91
N ASP A 58 16.19 -17.59 -13.59
CA ASP A 58 14.99 -16.76 -13.54
C ASP A 58 15.34 -15.29 -13.82
N ILE A 59 14.32 -14.46 -14.03
CA ILE A 59 14.48 -12.99 -14.08
C ILE A 59 13.83 -12.39 -12.84
N ASP A 60 14.54 -11.51 -12.14
CA ASP A 60 14.02 -10.82 -10.97
C ASP A 60 13.72 -9.34 -11.26
N LEU A 61 12.50 -8.92 -10.92
CA LEU A 61 12.07 -7.52 -10.90
C LEU A 61 11.59 -7.12 -9.51
N LEU A 62 11.57 -5.81 -9.27
CA LEU A 62 10.90 -5.18 -8.14
C LEU A 62 9.78 -4.24 -8.64
N ILE A 63 8.70 -4.18 -7.87
CA ILE A 63 7.62 -3.19 -7.93
C ILE A 63 7.44 -2.58 -6.54
N MET A 64 6.94 -1.35 -6.43
CA MET A 64 6.53 -0.82 -5.12
C MET A 64 5.40 -1.69 -4.54
N ALA A 65 5.48 -2.04 -3.26
CA ALA A 65 4.57 -3.00 -2.64
C ALA A 65 3.08 -2.60 -2.79
N GLN A 66 2.77 -1.31 -2.61
CA GLN A 66 1.44 -0.72 -2.82
C GLN A 66 0.93 -0.88 -4.26
N ASP A 67 1.81 -0.89 -5.26
CA ASP A 67 1.44 -1.04 -6.67
C ASP A 67 1.16 -2.51 -7.03
N THR A 68 1.42 -3.47 -6.12
CA THR A 68 1.01 -4.88 -6.29
C THR A 68 -0.50 -5.02 -6.45
N ALA A 69 -1.31 -4.14 -5.84
CA ALA A 69 -2.77 -4.14 -6.01
C ALA A 69 -3.20 -3.96 -7.47
N GLN A 70 -2.46 -3.14 -8.24
CA GLN A 70 -2.68 -2.93 -9.67
C GLN A 70 -2.41 -4.20 -10.50
N LEU A 71 -1.57 -5.11 -9.99
CA LEU A 71 -1.29 -6.39 -10.65
C LEU A 71 -2.43 -7.40 -10.47
N PHE A 72 -3.24 -7.27 -9.42
CA PHE A 72 -4.27 -8.26 -9.09
C PHE A 72 -5.32 -8.40 -10.19
N GLN A 73 -5.70 -7.31 -10.87
CA GLN A 73 -6.70 -7.35 -11.95
C GLN A 73 -6.26 -8.19 -13.17
N PHE A 74 -4.96 -8.48 -13.32
CA PHE A 74 -4.44 -9.29 -14.42
C PHE A 74 -4.41 -10.79 -14.12
N SER A 75 -4.74 -11.22 -12.89
CA SER A 75 -4.75 -12.63 -12.46
C SER A 75 -5.67 -13.55 -13.28
N HIS A 76 -6.71 -12.98 -13.89
CA HIS A 76 -7.70 -13.67 -14.72
C HIS A 76 -7.68 -13.18 -16.18
N LEU A 77 -6.74 -12.30 -16.54
CA LEU A 77 -6.68 -11.73 -17.88
C LEU A 77 -6.01 -12.71 -18.85
N ASN A 78 -6.78 -13.20 -19.84
CA ASN A 78 -6.22 -14.00 -20.93
C ASN A 78 -5.58 -13.11 -22.01
N PHE A 79 -4.39 -12.58 -21.73
CA PHE A 79 -3.66 -11.70 -22.65
C PHE A 79 -2.74 -12.44 -23.63
N SER A 80 -2.48 -13.74 -23.43
CA SER A 80 -1.55 -14.53 -24.25
C SER A 80 -1.82 -16.04 -24.17
N SER A 81 -1.67 -16.70 -25.33
CA SER A 81 -1.63 -18.17 -25.44
C SER A 81 -0.26 -18.77 -25.09
N ILE A 82 0.79 -17.94 -24.94
CA ILE A 82 2.15 -18.36 -24.60
C ILE A 82 2.46 -18.07 -23.13
N TYR A 83 1.97 -16.94 -22.60
CA TYR A 83 2.26 -16.48 -21.25
C TYR A 83 1.02 -16.47 -20.36
N GLU A 84 1.24 -16.53 -19.05
CA GLU A 84 0.23 -16.24 -18.03
C GLU A 84 0.80 -15.40 -16.88
N PHE A 85 -0.12 -14.80 -16.12
CA PHE A 85 0.20 -13.97 -14.97
C PHE A 85 -0.42 -14.57 -13.72
N ARG A 86 0.43 -14.96 -12.76
CA ARG A 86 0.01 -15.53 -11.46
C ARG A 86 0.39 -14.57 -10.35
N ILE A 87 -0.59 -13.91 -9.76
CA ILE A 87 -0.41 -13.21 -8.48
C ILE A 87 -0.62 -14.19 -7.33
N HIS A 88 0.19 -14.10 -6.28
CA HIS A 88 -0.01 -14.90 -5.07
C HIS A 88 -1.29 -14.41 -4.35
N PRO A 89 -2.29 -15.25 -4.03
CA PRO A 89 -3.54 -14.77 -3.41
C PRO A 89 -3.30 -13.97 -2.12
N GLU A 90 -2.34 -14.40 -1.31
CA GLU A 90 -1.89 -13.73 -0.09
C GLU A 90 -0.70 -12.77 -0.30
N TRP A 91 -0.57 -12.11 -1.47
CA TRP A 91 0.53 -11.17 -1.78
C TRP A 91 0.66 -10.01 -0.77
N TYR A 92 -0.42 -9.69 -0.06
CA TYR A 92 -0.51 -8.68 1.01
C TYR A 92 0.01 -9.17 2.36
N ILE A 93 0.37 -10.46 2.51
CA ILE A 93 1.14 -10.94 3.67
C ILE A 93 2.60 -10.60 3.43
N VAL A 94 3.14 -9.67 4.23
CA VAL A 94 4.51 -9.16 4.03
C VAL A 94 5.59 -10.20 4.35
N GLU A 95 5.36 -11.07 5.34
CA GLU A 95 6.25 -12.19 5.67
C GLU A 95 5.93 -13.41 4.80
N GLU A 96 6.87 -13.78 3.92
CA GLU A 96 6.70 -14.93 3.01
C GLU A 96 6.47 -16.28 3.72
N THR A 97 7.00 -16.43 4.93
CA THR A 97 6.84 -17.62 5.80
C THR A 97 5.44 -17.77 6.40
N LYS A 98 4.57 -16.75 6.31
CA LYS A 98 3.18 -16.77 6.79
C LYS A 98 2.16 -17.01 5.67
N ARG A 99 2.62 -17.28 4.45
CA ARG A 99 1.78 -17.54 3.26
C ARG A 99 1.56 -19.03 3.03
N SER A 100 0.40 -19.35 2.48
CA SER A 100 -0.01 -20.71 2.09
C SER A 100 0.24 -20.95 0.60
N TYR A 101 0.40 -22.23 0.20
CA TYR A 101 0.36 -22.60 -1.22
C TYR A 101 -1.09 -22.76 -1.70
N PHE A 102 -1.41 -22.23 -2.88
CA PHE A 102 -2.74 -22.34 -3.50
C PHE A 102 -2.65 -23.21 -4.76
N HIS A 103 -2.33 -24.49 -4.59
CA HIS A 103 -2.10 -25.43 -5.70
C HIS A 103 -3.31 -25.61 -6.63
N SER A 104 -4.53 -25.53 -6.09
CA SER A 104 -5.79 -25.51 -6.85
C SER A 104 -5.92 -24.31 -7.80
N GLU A 105 -5.19 -23.23 -7.53
CA GLU A 105 -5.17 -21.99 -8.32
C GLU A 105 -3.87 -21.86 -9.17
N GLY A 106 -3.08 -22.94 -9.26
CA GLY A 106 -1.79 -22.95 -9.96
C GLY A 106 -0.65 -22.22 -9.24
N ILE A 107 -0.82 -21.91 -7.94
CA ILE A 107 0.16 -21.16 -7.14
C ILE A 107 1.05 -22.15 -6.38
N HIS A 108 2.16 -22.51 -7.04
CA HIS A 108 3.18 -23.43 -6.53
C HIS A 108 4.39 -22.69 -5.92
N PHE A 109 4.14 -21.52 -5.33
CA PHE A 109 5.14 -20.66 -4.69
C PHE A 109 4.48 -19.86 -3.56
N VAL A 110 5.24 -19.49 -2.52
CA VAL A 110 4.80 -18.55 -1.47
C VAL A 110 5.34 -17.14 -1.69
N ALA A 111 6.53 -17.02 -2.27
CA ALA A 111 7.13 -15.80 -2.79
C ALA A 111 7.62 -16.04 -4.23
N PRO A 112 7.65 -15.03 -5.12
CA PRO A 112 7.45 -13.59 -4.91
C PRO A 112 5.96 -13.17 -4.82
N ASN A 113 5.63 -11.88 -4.99
CA ASN A 113 4.23 -11.42 -5.02
C ASN A 113 3.50 -11.84 -6.30
N ALA A 114 4.17 -11.84 -7.44
CA ALA A 114 3.62 -12.36 -8.69
C ALA A 114 4.70 -12.97 -9.59
N ARG A 115 4.28 -13.85 -10.50
CA ARG A 115 5.10 -14.39 -11.58
C ARG A 115 4.45 -14.18 -12.94
N PHE A 116 5.27 -13.78 -13.92
CA PHE A 116 4.92 -13.80 -15.33
C PHE A 116 5.59 -15.05 -15.94
N ILE A 117 4.80 -16.00 -16.42
CA ILE A 117 5.21 -17.40 -16.65
C ILE A 117 4.99 -17.79 -18.11
N ASN A 118 5.97 -18.42 -18.75
CA ASN A 118 5.81 -19.13 -20.02
C ASN A 118 5.09 -20.47 -19.78
N ARG A 119 3.92 -20.65 -20.41
CA ARG A 119 3.05 -21.83 -20.26
C ARG A 119 3.68 -23.14 -20.73
N LYS A 120 4.73 -23.09 -21.56
CA LYS A 120 5.32 -24.28 -22.19
C LYS A 120 6.44 -24.93 -21.38
N ASP A 121 7.30 -24.12 -20.77
CA ASP A 121 8.55 -24.56 -20.13
C ASP A 121 8.67 -24.10 -18.66
N SER A 122 7.63 -23.43 -18.13
CA SER A 122 7.56 -22.88 -16.77
C SER A 122 8.67 -21.87 -16.44
N ILE A 123 9.43 -21.39 -17.44
CA ILE A 123 10.39 -20.31 -17.26
C ILE A 123 9.61 -19.03 -16.97
N HIS A 124 10.04 -18.33 -15.94
CA HIS A 124 9.27 -17.25 -15.35
C HIS A 124 10.15 -16.08 -14.91
N LEU A 125 9.47 -14.95 -14.76
CA LEU A 125 9.98 -13.72 -14.18
C LEU A 125 9.29 -13.51 -12.82
N ASN A 126 10.08 -13.29 -11.78
CA ASN A 126 9.64 -13.01 -10.42
C ASN A 126 9.43 -11.50 -10.22
N ILE A 127 8.30 -11.13 -9.59
CA ILE A 127 7.95 -9.74 -9.30
C ILE A 127 7.86 -9.57 -7.78
N TRP A 128 8.96 -9.10 -7.21
CA TRP A 128 9.14 -8.91 -5.77
C TRP A 128 8.61 -7.55 -5.30
N PRO A 129 8.08 -7.45 -4.06
CA PRO A 129 7.73 -6.17 -3.46
C PRO A 129 8.97 -5.42 -2.94
N MET A 130 9.04 -4.12 -3.25
CA MET A 130 9.84 -3.13 -2.55
C MET A 130 8.94 -2.31 -1.64
N TYR A 131 9.20 -2.30 -0.34
CA TYR A 131 8.47 -1.50 0.63
C TYR A 131 9.17 -0.14 0.82
N ASP A 132 8.43 0.92 1.09
CA ASP A 132 8.94 2.22 1.56
C ASP A 132 8.92 2.35 3.09
N TYR A 133 8.89 1.21 3.77
CA TYR A 133 9.05 1.03 5.21
C TYR A 133 9.76 -0.29 5.49
N HIS A 134 10.39 -0.41 6.66
CA HIS A 134 10.91 -1.70 7.14
C HIS A 134 9.77 -2.45 7.87
N PRO A 135 9.36 -3.66 7.45
CA PRO A 135 8.18 -4.32 8.01
C PRO A 135 8.25 -4.60 9.51
N ASP A 136 9.38 -5.09 10.02
CA ASP A 136 9.58 -5.32 11.46
C ASP A 136 9.59 -4.03 12.32
N GLN A 137 9.52 -2.83 11.71
CA GLN A 137 9.60 -1.55 12.42
C GLN A 137 8.21 -0.91 12.60
N THR A 138 7.65 -1.12 13.79
CA THR A 138 6.35 -0.58 14.24
C THR A 138 6.33 0.94 14.44
N ARG A 139 7.47 1.63 14.35
CA ARG A 139 7.59 3.09 14.37
C ARG A 139 8.65 3.56 13.37
N MET A 140 8.35 4.62 12.62
CA MET A 140 9.38 5.35 11.86
C MET A 140 10.28 6.13 12.83
N LYS A 141 11.56 6.25 12.50
CA LYS A 141 12.43 7.26 13.12
C LYS A 141 12.15 8.60 12.41
N ASN A 142 11.80 9.64 13.16
CA ASN A 142 11.39 10.94 12.61
C ASN A 142 12.50 11.74 11.92
N ASN A 143 13.71 11.20 11.77
CA ASN A 143 14.79 11.78 10.96
C ASN A 143 15.74 10.66 10.49
N SER A 144 15.56 10.26 9.24
CA SER A 144 16.54 9.59 8.37
C SER A 144 16.10 9.81 6.93
N GLU A 145 17.00 9.60 5.97
CA GLU A 145 16.67 9.63 4.54
C GLU A 145 15.46 8.74 4.23
N ALA A 146 14.70 9.07 3.19
CA ALA A 146 13.62 8.20 2.74
C ALA A 146 14.22 6.85 2.34
N MET A 147 13.81 5.76 2.99
CA MET A 147 14.36 4.42 2.74
C MET A 147 13.38 3.59 1.91
N LEU A 148 13.93 2.66 1.14
CA LEU A 148 13.23 1.51 0.57
C LEU A 148 13.77 0.23 1.21
N THR A 149 12.94 -0.79 1.39
CA THR A 149 13.29 -2.06 2.05
C THR A 149 12.75 -3.24 1.27
N GLN A 150 13.60 -4.24 1.06
CA GLN A 150 13.32 -5.51 0.40
C GLN A 150 13.98 -6.65 1.18
N TYR A 151 13.75 -7.90 0.77
CA TYR A 151 14.59 -9.00 1.20
C TYR A 151 15.97 -8.94 0.52
N ASP A 152 16.99 -9.48 1.20
CA ASP A 152 18.28 -9.83 0.62
C ASP A 152 18.31 -11.29 0.15
N LYS A 153 19.47 -11.74 -0.35
CA LYS A 153 19.69 -13.13 -0.80
C LYS A 153 19.57 -14.22 0.28
N ASN A 154 19.24 -13.85 1.52
CA ASN A 154 19.12 -14.73 2.70
C ASN A 154 17.74 -14.58 3.38
N SER A 155 16.73 -14.03 2.68
CA SER A 155 15.41 -13.65 3.21
C SER A 155 15.46 -12.75 4.45
N LYS A 156 16.43 -11.81 4.51
CA LYS A 156 16.54 -10.81 5.59
C LYS A 156 16.23 -9.42 5.06
N TRP A 157 15.49 -8.64 5.84
CA TRP A 157 15.20 -7.25 5.46
C TRP A 157 16.46 -6.43 5.30
N LYS A 158 16.50 -5.68 4.19
CA LYS A 158 17.62 -4.85 3.79
C LYS A 158 17.07 -3.50 3.32
N SER A 159 17.30 -2.46 4.10
CA SER A 159 16.96 -1.09 3.73
C SER A 159 18.09 -0.42 2.92
N THR A 160 17.70 0.42 1.96
CA THR A 160 18.56 1.26 1.11
C THR A 160 17.96 2.66 0.98
N PRO A 161 18.77 3.73 0.86
CA PRO A 161 18.26 5.05 0.55
C PRO A 161 17.49 5.09 -0.78
N LYS A 162 16.38 5.84 -0.81
CA LYS A 162 15.41 5.85 -1.92
C LYS A 162 16.01 6.41 -3.21
N GLU A 163 16.97 7.32 -3.11
CA GLU A 163 17.71 7.89 -4.23
C GLU A 163 18.73 6.93 -4.87
N TRP A 164 18.96 5.75 -4.27
CA TRP A 164 19.69 4.67 -4.97
C TRP A 164 18.80 3.92 -5.97
N THR A 165 17.48 4.02 -5.79
CA THR A 165 16.50 3.43 -6.71
C THR A 165 15.90 4.47 -7.64
N PHE A 166 15.48 5.63 -7.13
CA PHE A 166 14.77 6.66 -7.90
C PHE A 166 15.63 7.91 -8.16
N PRO A 167 15.55 8.54 -9.35
CA PRO A 167 14.69 8.21 -10.49
C PRO A 167 15.07 6.88 -11.17
N LEU A 168 14.08 6.21 -11.78
CA LEU A 168 14.37 5.04 -12.62
C LEU A 168 14.84 5.51 -13.99
N GLU A 169 15.90 4.89 -14.51
CA GLU A 169 16.44 5.19 -15.83
C GLU A 169 16.16 4.07 -16.83
N LYS A 170 16.16 4.39 -18.13
CA LYS A 170 15.99 3.40 -19.20
C LYS A 170 17.34 2.87 -19.65
N CYS A 171 17.61 1.61 -19.34
CA CYS A 171 18.86 0.92 -19.59
C CYS A 171 18.68 -0.23 -20.60
N LEU A 172 19.78 -0.70 -21.19
CA LEU A 172 19.80 -1.88 -22.07
C LEU A 172 20.32 -3.09 -21.29
N PHE A 173 19.49 -4.11 -21.14
CA PHE A 173 19.85 -5.39 -20.54
C PHE A 173 19.77 -6.50 -21.60
N SER A 174 20.91 -7.07 -21.98
CA SER A 174 21.04 -8.04 -23.08
C SER A 174 20.53 -7.54 -24.44
N GLY A 175 20.34 -6.22 -24.60
CA GLY A 175 19.70 -5.56 -25.74
C GLY A 175 18.22 -5.17 -25.54
N ILE A 176 17.59 -5.58 -24.45
CA ILE A 176 16.19 -5.25 -24.11
C ILE A 176 16.15 -3.94 -23.31
N LYS A 177 15.23 -3.02 -23.64
CA LYS A 177 15.11 -1.71 -22.97
C LYS A 177 14.25 -1.79 -21.70
N VAL A 178 14.89 -2.03 -20.57
CA VAL A 178 14.26 -2.19 -19.24
C VAL A 178 14.36 -0.90 -18.41
N TRP A 179 13.79 -0.91 -17.20
CA TRP A 179 14.01 0.12 -16.19
C TRP A 179 15.10 -0.34 -15.21
N CYS A 180 16.08 0.52 -14.94
CA CYS A 180 17.13 0.34 -13.95
C CYS A 180 16.95 1.32 -12.76
N PRO A 181 17.44 0.94 -11.56
CA PRO A 181 17.72 1.88 -10.47
C PRO A 181 18.66 3.03 -10.87
N ALA A 182 18.59 4.16 -10.15
CA ALA A 182 19.53 5.28 -10.29
C ALA A 182 21.00 4.92 -9.95
N HIS A 183 21.22 4.01 -9.00
CA HIS A 183 22.55 3.61 -8.53
C HIS A 183 22.67 2.08 -8.37
N PRO A 184 22.65 1.32 -9.48
CA PRO A 184 22.55 -0.14 -9.44
C PRO A 184 23.79 -0.80 -8.81
N GLU A 185 24.97 -0.19 -8.94
CA GLU A 185 26.23 -0.66 -8.33
C GLU A 185 26.16 -0.57 -6.80
N LYS A 186 25.60 0.52 -6.25
CA LYS A 186 25.42 0.70 -4.80
C LYS A 186 24.48 -0.36 -4.24
N LEU A 187 23.40 -0.67 -4.95
CA LEU A 187 22.44 -1.73 -4.58
C LEU A 187 23.11 -3.12 -4.61
N VAL A 188 23.80 -3.46 -5.69
CA VAL A 188 24.53 -4.73 -5.84
C VAL A 188 25.59 -4.88 -4.74
N ALA A 189 26.43 -3.87 -4.52
CA ALA A 189 27.46 -3.88 -3.47
C ALA A 189 26.87 -4.06 -2.06
N ASN A 190 25.69 -3.49 -1.79
CA ASN A 190 25.03 -3.55 -0.48
C ASN A 190 24.30 -4.88 -0.21
N ILE A 191 23.76 -5.55 -1.25
CA ILE A 191 23.04 -6.83 -1.12
C ILE A 191 24.00 -8.02 -1.23
N TYR A 192 24.94 -7.99 -2.17
CA TYR A 192 25.80 -9.12 -2.52
C TYR A 192 27.25 -8.97 -2.04
N GLY A 193 27.66 -7.77 -1.61
CA GLY A 193 29.02 -7.41 -1.17
C GLY A 193 29.80 -6.67 -2.27
N PRO A 194 30.76 -5.78 -1.94
CA PRO A 194 31.38 -4.87 -2.91
C PRO A 194 32.09 -5.58 -4.08
N ILE A 195 32.63 -6.78 -3.84
CA ILE A 195 33.29 -7.61 -4.86
C ILE A 195 32.33 -8.03 -6.00
N SER A 196 31.03 -8.19 -5.70
CA SER A 196 30.02 -8.66 -6.67
C SER A 196 29.73 -7.69 -7.82
N VAL A 197 30.14 -6.42 -7.69
CA VAL A 197 30.06 -5.43 -8.77
C VAL A 197 30.94 -5.85 -9.96
N ASN A 198 32.11 -6.45 -9.68
CA ASN A 198 33.12 -6.76 -10.70
C ASN A 198 33.35 -8.27 -10.90
N ILE A 199 33.09 -9.12 -9.91
CA ILE A 199 33.42 -10.55 -9.94
C ILE A 199 32.16 -11.42 -9.88
N SER A 200 32.04 -12.37 -10.80
CA SER A 200 31.00 -13.41 -10.79
C SER A 200 31.13 -14.27 -9.53
N SER A 201 30.05 -14.53 -8.81
CA SER A 201 30.06 -15.48 -7.68
C SER A 201 30.28 -16.93 -8.09
N THR A 202 30.22 -17.20 -9.40
CA THR A 202 30.03 -18.54 -9.98
C THR A 202 30.76 -18.62 -11.33
N GLU A 203 31.51 -19.70 -11.56
CA GLU A 203 32.33 -19.92 -12.76
C GLU A 203 32.04 -21.28 -13.40
N CYS A 204 32.44 -21.45 -14.67
CA CYS A 204 32.29 -22.72 -15.39
C CYS A 204 33.53 -23.58 -15.19
N ILE A 205 33.40 -24.70 -14.48
CA ILE A 205 34.47 -25.66 -14.20
C ILE A 205 34.04 -27.03 -14.72
N ASN A 206 34.82 -27.62 -15.62
CA ASN A 206 34.60 -28.96 -16.19
C ASN A 206 33.18 -29.21 -16.73
N GLY A 207 32.53 -28.19 -17.30
CA GLY A 207 31.16 -28.29 -17.81
C GLY A 207 30.07 -28.19 -16.73
N SER A 208 30.37 -27.62 -15.56
CA SER A 208 29.38 -27.29 -14.51
C SER A 208 29.57 -25.89 -13.97
N TRP A 209 28.51 -25.27 -13.44
CA TRP A 209 28.57 -23.95 -12.80
C TRP A 209 28.85 -24.11 -11.29
N THR A 210 29.95 -23.56 -10.79
CA THR A 210 30.45 -23.74 -9.40
C THR A 210 30.61 -22.41 -8.66
N ASN A 211 30.17 -22.35 -7.39
CA ASN A 211 30.20 -21.15 -6.57
C ASN A 211 31.54 -20.94 -5.84
N LEU A 212 31.99 -19.68 -5.73
CA LEU A 212 33.32 -19.33 -5.20
C LEU A 212 33.36 -18.92 -3.71
N VAL A 213 32.20 -18.83 -3.04
CA VAL A 213 32.06 -17.98 -1.82
C VAL A 213 32.07 -18.75 -0.50
N GLU A 214 31.94 -20.08 -0.49
CA GLU A 214 31.79 -20.89 0.74
C GLU A 214 33.02 -20.86 1.68
N HIS A 215 34.16 -20.35 1.21
CA HIS A 215 35.45 -20.55 1.88
C HIS A 215 35.84 -19.54 2.98
N LYS A 216 35.21 -18.37 3.13
CA LYS A 216 35.77 -17.29 4.00
C LYS A 216 34.79 -16.53 4.92
N THR A 217 34.98 -16.81 6.21
CA THR A 217 34.89 -15.90 7.38
C THR A 217 33.55 -15.29 7.79
N THR A 218 33.00 -15.88 8.85
CA THR A 218 32.38 -15.16 9.97
C THR A 218 33.28 -14.07 10.57
N LYS A 219 32.78 -12.83 10.68
CA LYS A 219 32.73 -12.00 11.91
C LYS A 219 32.13 -10.60 11.64
N LYS A 220 31.41 -10.05 12.61
CA LYS A 220 30.86 -8.68 12.65
C LYS A 220 31.40 -7.95 13.88
N THR A 221 31.41 -6.61 13.84
CA THR A 221 31.51 -5.74 15.03
C THR A 221 30.53 -4.55 14.89
N THR A 222 30.09 -3.96 16.00
CA THR A 222 28.95 -3.03 16.11
C THR A 222 29.19 -1.98 17.22
N ILE A 223 28.65 -0.74 17.08
CA ILE A 223 28.41 0.32 18.10
C ILE A 223 27.51 1.38 17.40
N MET A 224 26.37 1.93 17.89
CA MET A 224 25.92 2.60 19.14
C MET A 224 26.36 4.09 19.26
N ASN A 225 25.59 5.09 19.77
CA ASN A 225 24.26 5.12 20.43
C ASN A 225 23.64 6.57 20.52
N ASN A 226 22.29 6.68 20.65
CA ASN A 226 21.48 7.70 21.42
C ASN A 226 21.60 9.24 21.14
N GLN A 227 20.75 10.23 21.57
CA GLN A 227 19.35 10.51 22.10
C GLN A 227 19.22 12.09 22.23
N ASN A 228 18.20 12.89 22.66
CA ASN A 228 16.75 12.94 23.03
C ASN A 228 16.39 14.48 23.23
N MET A 229 15.21 15.08 23.55
CA MET A 229 13.74 14.80 23.71
C MET A 229 12.93 16.13 23.83
N SER A 230 11.57 16.08 23.84
CA SER A 230 10.60 17.01 24.54
C SER A 230 10.32 18.43 23.96
N THR A 231 9.13 19.10 24.06
CA THR A 231 7.73 18.80 24.55
C THR A 231 6.70 19.69 23.75
N THR A 232 5.45 20.13 24.08
CA THR A 232 4.62 20.21 25.32
C THR A 232 3.07 20.00 25.11
N GLN A 233 2.17 20.98 25.37
CA GLN A 233 0.74 20.83 25.84
C GLN A 233 -0.09 22.14 25.58
N MET A 234 -1.44 22.36 25.76
CA MET A 234 -2.64 21.58 26.21
C MET A 234 -4.01 22.33 25.95
N THR A 235 -5.17 21.61 25.92
CA THR A 235 -6.58 22.02 26.34
C THR A 235 -7.38 23.14 25.59
N LYS A 236 -8.74 23.30 25.62
CA LYS A 236 -9.95 22.55 26.12
C LYS A 236 -11.29 23.12 25.53
N ALA A 237 -12.38 22.31 25.54
CA ALA A 237 -13.83 22.72 25.58
C ALA A 237 -14.48 23.42 24.33
N GLN A 238 -15.80 23.71 24.17
CA GLN A 238 -17.17 23.15 24.45
C GLN A 238 -18.23 24.16 23.84
N THR A 239 -19.59 24.10 23.78
CA THR A 239 -20.71 23.24 24.28
C THR A 239 -22.05 23.49 23.50
N THR A 240 -23.06 22.60 23.62
CA THR A 240 -24.54 22.86 23.45
C THR A 240 -25.19 22.23 22.17
N ALA A 241 -26.29 21.46 22.23
CA ALA A 241 -26.97 20.75 21.12
C ALA A 241 -28.46 20.48 21.42
N ILE A 242 -29.28 20.13 20.43
CA ILE A 242 -30.73 19.77 20.56
C ILE A 242 -30.99 18.31 20.07
N ARG A 243 -32.13 17.69 20.47
CA ARG A 243 -32.41 16.23 20.37
C ARG A 243 -33.35 15.82 19.23
N LEU A 244 -33.20 14.56 18.81
CA LEU A 244 -34.24 13.67 18.24
C LEU A 244 -34.13 12.30 18.95
N ASN A 245 -35.20 11.49 18.97
CA ASN A 245 -35.33 10.38 19.95
C ASN A 245 -35.30 8.94 19.41
N ASP A 246 -35.57 8.69 18.12
CA ASP A 246 -35.67 7.30 17.60
C ASP A 246 -34.29 6.70 17.23
N ASP A 247 -33.33 7.54 16.85
CA ASP A 247 -31.98 7.13 16.45
C ASP A 247 -31.14 6.56 17.62
N ASP A 248 -31.42 6.98 18.86
CA ASP A 248 -30.68 6.56 20.08
C ASP A 248 -30.80 5.06 20.34
N ASP A 249 -31.93 4.42 20.00
CA ASP A 249 -32.18 2.98 20.23
C ASP A 249 -31.25 2.08 19.39
N LEU A 250 -30.94 2.49 18.15
CA LEU A 250 -29.95 1.80 17.31
C LEU A 250 -28.53 1.93 17.90
N ILE A 251 -28.18 3.12 18.39
CA ILE A 251 -26.87 3.37 18.99
C ILE A 251 -26.68 2.57 20.28
N GLU A 252 -27.68 2.52 21.18
CA GLU A 252 -27.53 1.74 22.43
C GLU A 252 -27.40 0.24 22.16
N LYS A 253 -28.19 -0.33 21.24
CA LYS A 253 -28.06 -1.73 20.79
C LYS A 253 -26.68 -2.04 20.22
N ALA A 254 -26.12 -1.13 19.42
CA ALA A 254 -24.75 -1.26 18.94
C ALA A 254 -23.72 -1.20 20.07
N LEU A 255 -23.90 -0.33 21.06
CA LEU A 255 -22.98 -0.15 22.18
C LEU A 255 -22.93 -1.38 23.10
N GLU A 256 -24.02 -2.11 23.31
CA GLU A 256 -24.01 -3.41 24.01
C GLU A 256 -22.93 -4.35 23.46
N HIS A 257 -22.79 -4.37 22.13
CA HIS A 257 -21.89 -5.25 21.37
C HIS A 257 -20.49 -4.66 21.14
N ILE A 258 -20.21 -3.44 21.64
CA ILE A 258 -18.89 -2.80 21.58
C ILE A 258 -18.25 -2.84 22.98
N PRO A 259 -17.18 -3.64 23.19
CA PRO A 259 -16.42 -3.65 24.44
C PRO A 259 -15.92 -2.27 24.90
N ILE A 260 -15.74 -2.12 26.21
CA ILE A 260 -15.03 -0.99 26.81
C ILE A 260 -13.79 -1.49 27.57
N CYS A 261 -12.73 -0.70 27.56
CA CYS A 261 -11.56 -0.88 28.42
C CYS A 261 -11.60 0.08 29.62
N THR A 262 -12.24 1.25 29.46
CA THR A 262 -12.58 2.16 30.56
C THR A 262 -14.01 2.70 30.44
N PRO A 263 -14.63 3.17 31.53
CA PRO A 263 -15.91 3.89 31.47
C PRO A 263 -15.91 5.15 30.58
N LYS A 264 -14.73 5.70 30.23
CA LYS A 264 -14.58 6.85 29.32
C LYS A 264 -14.76 6.47 27.85
N ASP A 265 -14.68 5.18 27.54
CA ASP A 265 -14.77 4.69 26.16
C ASP A 265 -16.23 4.74 25.66
N ARG A 266 -17.21 4.50 26.54
CA ARG A 266 -18.64 4.44 26.17
C ARG A 266 -19.16 5.79 25.63
N PRO A 267 -18.91 6.96 26.26
CA PRO A 267 -19.28 8.26 25.67
C PRO A 267 -18.58 8.53 24.34
N ARG A 268 -17.32 8.10 24.17
CA ARG A 268 -16.60 8.23 22.89
C ARG A 268 -17.26 7.42 21.79
N GLN A 269 -17.50 6.13 22.04
CA GLN A 269 -18.12 5.20 21.09
C GLN A 269 -19.51 5.69 20.69
N ARG A 270 -20.33 6.18 21.64
CA ARG A 270 -21.62 6.81 21.36
C ARG A 270 -21.47 7.98 20.38
N ASN A 271 -20.61 8.96 20.69
CA ASN A 271 -20.40 10.12 19.81
C ASN A 271 -19.93 9.72 18.39
N LEU A 272 -19.06 8.70 18.26
CA LEU A 272 -18.59 8.23 16.95
C LEU A 272 -19.71 7.60 16.11
N LEU A 273 -20.57 6.80 16.75
CA LEU A 273 -21.77 6.26 16.11
C LEU A 273 -22.75 7.38 15.70
N THR A 274 -23.03 8.32 16.60
CA THR A 274 -23.86 9.50 16.29
C THR A 274 -23.31 10.31 15.11
N MET A 275 -21.98 10.52 15.04
CA MET A 275 -21.35 11.23 13.93
C MET A 275 -21.55 10.51 12.58
N LEU A 276 -21.40 9.19 12.55
CA LEU A 276 -21.55 8.40 11.31
C LEU A 276 -23.01 8.30 10.87
N GLN A 277 -23.95 8.18 11.79
CA GLN A 277 -25.39 8.19 11.51
C GLN A 277 -25.84 9.56 10.98
N ALA A 278 -25.43 10.65 11.63
CA ALA A 278 -25.71 12.02 11.18
C ALA A 278 -25.08 12.32 9.81
N TRP A 279 -23.86 11.82 9.54
CA TRP A 279 -23.25 11.90 8.22
C TRP A 279 -24.03 11.10 7.18
N SER A 280 -24.38 9.85 7.47
CA SER A 280 -25.11 8.97 6.55
C SER A 280 -26.45 9.60 6.14
N HIS A 281 -27.20 10.13 7.10
CA HIS A 281 -28.45 10.84 6.86
C HIS A 281 -28.24 12.08 5.95
N LEU A 282 -27.23 12.91 6.24
CA LEU A 282 -26.89 14.08 5.44
C LEU A 282 -26.47 13.70 4.01
N ALA A 283 -25.69 12.64 3.86
CA ALA A 283 -25.23 12.13 2.57
C ALA A 283 -26.38 11.54 1.74
N GLU A 284 -27.33 10.83 2.36
CA GLU A 284 -28.54 10.34 1.70
C GLU A 284 -29.46 11.49 1.27
N GLN A 285 -29.72 12.46 2.16
CA GLN A 285 -30.51 13.67 1.85
C GLN A 285 -29.95 14.46 0.66
N HIS A 286 -28.63 14.70 0.64
CA HIS A 286 -27.98 15.51 -0.38
C HIS A 286 -27.43 14.71 -1.58
N ARG A 287 -27.60 13.38 -1.58
CA ARG A 287 -27.05 12.44 -2.59
C ARG A 287 -25.54 12.61 -2.78
N ILE A 288 -24.78 12.65 -1.68
CA ILE A 288 -23.32 12.73 -1.68
C ILE A 288 -22.76 11.29 -1.77
N PRO A 289 -22.04 10.92 -2.85
CA PRO A 289 -21.39 9.62 -2.94
C PRO A 289 -20.19 9.56 -1.97
N TYR A 290 -20.16 8.53 -1.13
CA TYR A 290 -19.04 8.26 -0.22
C TYR A 290 -18.94 6.75 0.06
N TRP A 291 -17.86 6.33 0.71
CA TRP A 291 -17.77 5.02 1.35
C TRP A 291 -16.96 5.09 2.65
N ILE A 292 -17.27 4.24 3.62
CA ILE A 292 -16.42 4.08 4.81
C ILE A 292 -15.03 3.55 4.43
N SER A 293 -13.99 4.05 5.11
CA SER A 293 -12.60 3.76 4.77
C SER A 293 -11.72 3.64 6.03
N TYR A 294 -10.41 3.46 5.84
CA TYR A 294 -9.37 3.45 6.87
C TYR A 294 -9.77 2.66 8.14
N GLY A 295 -9.70 3.24 9.34
CA GLY A 295 -9.99 2.54 10.60
C GLY A 295 -11.44 2.07 10.69
N THR A 296 -12.38 2.89 10.19
CA THR A 296 -13.81 2.54 10.12
C THR A 296 -14.06 1.32 9.23
N LEU A 297 -13.38 1.20 8.09
CA LEU A 297 -13.50 0.02 7.22
C LEU A 297 -12.83 -1.22 7.83
N VAL A 298 -11.73 -1.06 8.57
CA VAL A 298 -11.13 -2.15 9.37
C VAL A 298 -12.14 -2.66 10.41
N GLY A 299 -12.87 -1.76 11.10
CA GLY A 299 -13.97 -2.10 11.99
C GLY A 299 -15.11 -2.86 11.30
N TYR A 300 -15.55 -2.38 10.13
CA TYR A 300 -16.57 -3.07 9.34
C TYR A 300 -16.15 -4.49 8.94
N VAL A 301 -14.91 -4.66 8.50
CA VAL A 301 -14.39 -5.96 8.08
C VAL A 301 -14.22 -6.92 9.27
N GLN A 302 -13.64 -6.47 10.39
CA GLN A 302 -13.38 -7.34 11.54
C GLN A 302 -14.64 -7.71 12.33
N ARG A 303 -15.60 -6.78 12.45
CA ARG A 303 -16.72 -6.91 13.41
C ARG A 303 -18.01 -6.20 13.00
N ARG A 304 -18.18 -5.85 11.72
CA ARG A 304 -19.35 -5.15 11.15
C ARG A 304 -19.73 -3.89 11.93
N GLY A 305 -18.74 -3.18 12.48
CA GLY A 305 -18.98 -2.05 13.38
C GLY A 305 -17.71 -1.46 13.99
N LEU A 306 -17.88 -0.46 14.85
CA LEU A 306 -16.78 0.34 15.40
C LEU A 306 -15.72 -0.51 16.12
N LEU A 307 -14.42 -0.25 15.90
CA LEU A 307 -13.39 -0.87 16.72
C LEU A 307 -13.47 -0.25 18.13
N PRO A 308 -13.45 -1.05 19.21
CA PRO A 308 -13.62 -0.55 20.58
C PRO A 308 -12.68 0.60 20.99
N HIS A 309 -11.55 0.74 20.29
CA HIS A 309 -10.45 1.65 20.58
C HIS A 309 -10.38 2.89 19.67
N ASP A 310 -11.21 3.01 18.61
CA ASP A 310 -11.20 4.13 17.64
C ASP A 310 -11.39 5.51 18.27
N LEU A 311 -10.92 6.57 17.60
CA LEU A 311 -10.97 7.96 18.06
C LEU A 311 -11.77 8.90 17.12
N ASP A 312 -12.00 8.42 15.91
CA ASP A 312 -12.44 9.12 14.70
C ASP A 312 -13.31 8.20 13.84
N VAL A 313 -13.93 8.75 12.79
CA VAL A 313 -14.63 7.99 11.75
C VAL A 313 -14.12 8.45 10.40
N ASP A 314 -13.71 7.53 9.54
CA ASP A 314 -13.11 7.83 8.24
C ASP A 314 -14.01 7.43 7.08
N ILE A 315 -14.16 8.35 6.11
CA ILE A 315 -14.79 8.08 4.82
C ILE A 315 -13.91 8.56 3.67
N ILE A 316 -14.21 8.07 2.46
CA ILE A 316 -13.67 8.60 1.21
C ILE A 316 -14.82 9.05 0.30
N MET A 317 -14.57 10.12 -0.45
CA MET A 317 -15.35 10.59 -1.59
C MET A 317 -14.41 10.88 -2.77
N MET A 318 -14.93 11.02 -4.00
CA MET A 318 -14.09 11.50 -5.11
C MET A 318 -13.75 12.98 -4.90
N SER A 319 -12.52 13.38 -5.24
CA SER A 319 -12.07 14.77 -5.09
C SER A 319 -12.92 15.74 -5.91
N ASP A 320 -13.45 15.30 -7.06
CA ASP A 320 -14.32 16.07 -7.95
C ASP A 320 -15.69 16.41 -7.34
N ASP A 321 -16.13 15.66 -6.32
CA ASP A 321 -17.37 15.92 -5.58
C ASP A 321 -17.15 16.96 -4.45
N THR A 322 -15.91 17.33 -4.11
CA THR A 322 -15.59 18.32 -3.06
C THR A 322 -16.36 19.66 -3.22
N PRO A 323 -16.60 20.21 -4.44
CA PRO A 323 -17.44 21.39 -4.64
C PRO A 323 -18.89 21.27 -4.14
N GLN A 324 -19.44 20.04 -4.01
CA GLN A 324 -20.75 19.82 -3.37
C GLN A 324 -20.67 20.10 -1.86
N LEU A 325 -19.61 19.65 -1.19
CA LEU A 325 -19.37 19.95 0.22
C LEU A 325 -19.09 21.44 0.47
N ILE A 326 -18.44 22.14 -0.46
CA ILE A 326 -18.23 23.58 -0.36
C ILE A 326 -19.59 24.30 -0.35
N LYS A 327 -20.48 23.99 -1.30
CA LYS A 327 -21.84 24.56 -1.35
C LYS A 327 -22.64 24.23 -0.07
N LEU A 328 -22.54 23.00 0.42
CA LEU A 328 -23.24 22.59 1.64
C LEU A 328 -22.70 23.30 2.89
N SER A 329 -21.37 23.46 3.01
CA SER A 329 -20.71 24.18 4.11
C SER A 329 -21.06 25.67 4.19
N GLN A 330 -21.48 26.26 3.07
CA GLN A 330 -21.93 27.65 2.96
C GLN A 330 -23.43 27.82 3.26
N SER A 331 -24.14 26.73 3.56
CA SER A 331 -25.58 26.73 3.85
C SER A 331 -25.87 26.44 5.32
N ASN A 332 -27.00 26.95 5.83
CA ASN A 332 -27.47 26.64 7.19
C ASN A 332 -28.19 25.28 7.24
N PHE A 333 -27.52 24.21 6.79
CA PHE A 333 -28.10 22.86 6.75
C PHE A 333 -28.32 22.25 8.14
N SER A 334 -27.63 22.75 9.18
CA SER A 334 -27.80 22.28 10.57
C SER A 334 -27.38 23.33 11.60
N SER A 335 -28.13 23.37 12.72
CA SER A 335 -27.78 24.06 13.97
C SER A 335 -26.67 23.36 14.74
N ASP A 336 -26.54 22.05 14.62
CA ASP A 336 -25.73 21.19 15.50
C ASP A 336 -24.44 20.72 14.83
N TYR A 337 -24.40 20.71 13.51
CA TYR A 337 -23.25 20.26 12.71
C TYR A 337 -22.68 21.37 11.81
N GLU A 338 -21.43 21.19 11.38
CA GLU A 338 -20.78 21.98 10.34
C GLU A 338 -19.94 21.10 9.41
N ILE A 339 -19.73 21.58 8.18
CA ILE A 339 -18.70 21.03 7.29
C ILE A 339 -17.59 22.08 7.18
N LYS A 340 -16.34 21.64 7.37
CA LYS A 340 -15.15 22.45 7.09
C LYS A 340 -14.38 21.82 5.95
N VAL A 341 -14.19 22.55 4.85
CA VAL A 341 -13.40 22.10 3.70
C VAL A 341 -12.02 22.78 3.75
N GLN A 342 -10.96 22.03 3.46
CA GLN A 342 -9.60 22.55 3.44
C GLN A 342 -9.42 23.47 2.21
N PRO A 343 -9.02 24.75 2.33
CA PRO A 343 -9.03 25.70 1.21
C PRO A 343 -8.16 25.34 0.00
N GLN A 344 -7.23 24.41 0.16
CA GLN A 344 -6.32 23.86 -0.85
C GLN A 344 -6.59 22.37 -1.12
N TRP A 345 -7.84 21.91 -0.97
CA TRP A 345 -8.30 20.54 -1.22
C TRP A 345 -7.89 19.96 -2.59
N TYR A 346 -7.73 20.84 -3.59
CA TYR A 346 -7.27 20.52 -4.95
C TYR A 346 -5.77 20.19 -5.04
N ILE A 347 -4.96 20.54 -4.03
CA ILE A 347 -3.56 20.14 -3.93
C ILE A 347 -3.51 18.73 -3.34
N ALA A 348 -3.40 17.70 -4.18
CA ALA A 348 -3.53 16.31 -3.74
C ALA A 348 -2.51 15.89 -2.67
N ASN A 349 -1.23 16.26 -2.80
CA ASN A 349 -0.24 16.01 -1.74
C ASN A 349 -0.40 17.04 -0.60
N HIS A 350 -1.02 16.63 0.50
CA HIS A 350 -1.26 17.50 1.65
C HIS A 350 0.02 18.05 2.32
N SER A 351 1.19 17.48 2.04
CA SER A 351 2.50 18.01 2.48
C SER A 351 2.79 19.42 1.94
N TYR A 352 2.09 19.84 0.87
CA TYR A 352 2.17 21.18 0.29
C TYR A 352 1.01 22.10 0.69
N ARG A 353 0.11 21.65 1.58
CA ARG A 353 -1.01 22.46 2.09
C ARG A 353 -0.63 23.21 3.36
N SER A 354 -1.22 24.38 3.53
CA SER A 354 -1.10 25.22 4.72
C SER A 354 -2.26 25.03 5.70
N TYR A 355 -2.04 25.37 6.97
CA TYR A 355 -3.09 25.45 7.97
C TYR A 355 -3.80 26.81 7.91
N PHE A 356 -5.11 26.82 7.69
CA PHE A 356 -5.93 28.04 7.66
C PHE A 356 -6.57 28.24 9.04
N ARG A 357 -5.72 28.62 10.01
CA ARG A 357 -6.09 28.66 11.44
C ARG A 357 -6.99 29.83 11.83
N LYS A 358 -6.99 30.94 11.08
CA LYS A 358 -7.91 32.07 11.32
C LYS A 358 -9.33 31.74 10.85
N GLU A 359 -9.39 30.83 9.89
CA GLU A 359 -10.55 30.29 9.20
C GLU A 359 -11.13 29.04 9.90
N GLY A 360 -10.57 28.66 11.07
CA GLY A 360 -10.99 27.49 11.85
C GLY A 360 -10.58 26.13 11.27
N ILE A 361 -9.71 26.10 10.24
CA ILE A 361 -9.21 24.91 9.57
C ILE A 361 -7.89 24.49 10.21
N HIS A 362 -7.97 23.60 11.20
CA HIS A 362 -6.83 23.12 11.98
C HIS A 362 -6.19 21.83 11.44
N PHE A 363 -6.43 21.51 10.15
CA PHE A 363 -5.98 20.29 9.48
C PHE A 363 -5.46 20.60 8.06
N VAL A 364 -4.65 19.69 7.50
CA VAL A 364 -4.11 19.78 6.12
C VAL A 364 -4.59 18.61 5.24
N ALA A 365 -4.62 17.40 5.81
CA ALA A 365 -5.53 16.32 5.41
C ALA A 365 -6.52 16.12 6.57
N PRO A 366 -7.76 15.66 6.33
CA PRO A 366 -8.37 15.22 5.07
C PRO A 366 -8.77 16.39 4.14
N ASN A 367 -9.60 16.16 3.11
CA ASN A 367 -10.13 17.24 2.26
C ASN A 367 -11.23 18.04 2.96
N ALA A 368 -12.10 17.37 3.72
CA ALA A 368 -13.10 18.03 4.54
C ALA A 368 -13.34 17.26 5.86
N ARG A 369 -13.98 17.93 6.82
CA ARG A 369 -14.45 17.34 8.07
C ARG A 369 -15.91 17.70 8.27
N PHE A 370 -16.74 16.72 8.58
CA PHE A 370 -18.09 16.93 9.10
C PHE A 370 -18.05 16.84 10.62
N ILE A 371 -18.43 17.90 11.33
CA ILE A 371 -18.10 18.12 12.74
C ILE A 371 -19.37 18.44 13.54
N HIS A 372 -19.58 17.80 14.68
CA HIS A 372 -20.62 18.24 15.63
C HIS A 372 -20.11 19.41 16.47
N ARG A 373 -20.77 20.57 16.36
CA ARG A 373 -20.36 21.84 16.98
C ARG A 373 -20.13 21.72 18.49
N LYS A 374 -21.01 21.00 19.21
CA LYS A 374 -20.90 20.78 20.67
C LYS A 374 -19.69 19.96 21.09
N THR A 375 -19.50 18.81 20.45
CA THR A 375 -18.63 17.75 20.95
C THR A 375 -17.26 17.74 20.26
N GLN A 376 -17.16 18.39 19.10
CA GLN A 376 -15.99 18.42 18.21
C GLN A 376 -15.53 17.03 17.71
N TYR A 377 -16.36 16.00 17.92
CA TYR A 377 -16.27 14.75 17.17
C TYR A 377 -16.60 15.02 15.70
N HIS A 378 -15.98 14.24 14.82
CA HIS A 378 -16.04 14.48 13.39
C HIS A 378 -15.90 13.18 12.58
N VAL A 379 -16.40 13.26 11.34
CA VAL A 379 -16.08 12.31 10.26
C VAL A 379 -15.02 12.98 9.38
N ASP A 380 -13.92 12.28 9.13
CA ASP A 380 -12.83 12.70 8.24
C ASP A 380 -13.11 12.26 6.80
N ILE A 381 -13.11 13.24 5.88
CA ILE A 381 -13.59 13.06 4.50
C ILE A 381 -12.41 13.15 3.55
N PHE A 382 -11.76 12.01 3.32
CA PHE A 382 -10.56 11.90 2.49
C PHE A 382 -10.90 11.84 0.99
N PRO A 383 -10.00 12.31 0.11
CA PRO A 383 -10.20 12.24 -1.33
C PRO A 383 -9.71 10.91 -1.95
N ALA A 384 -10.49 10.42 -2.91
CA ALA A 384 -10.03 9.57 -4.00
C ALA A 384 -9.88 10.39 -5.29
N TYR A 385 -8.98 9.93 -6.16
CA TYR A 385 -8.72 10.49 -7.48
C TYR A 385 -8.81 9.37 -8.52
N ASP A 386 -9.11 9.67 -9.78
CA ASP A 386 -8.98 8.72 -10.89
C ASP A 386 -7.62 8.83 -11.61
N PHE A 387 -6.65 9.52 -11.00
CA PHE A 387 -5.25 9.55 -11.43
C PHE A 387 -4.33 9.41 -10.20
N ASN A 388 -3.13 8.85 -10.37
CA ASN A 388 -2.14 8.83 -9.29
C ASN A 388 -1.43 10.21 -9.22
N PRO A 389 -1.56 11.00 -8.13
CA PRO A 389 -1.05 12.37 -8.09
C PRO A 389 0.48 12.48 -8.03
N LEU A 390 1.22 11.37 -7.93
CA LEU A 390 2.68 11.35 -8.09
C LEU A 390 3.13 11.38 -9.56
N TYR A 391 2.25 11.03 -10.50
CA TYR A 391 2.60 10.75 -11.89
C TYR A 391 1.82 11.57 -12.93
N ALA A 392 0.84 12.37 -12.49
CA ALA A 392 0.05 13.24 -13.37
C ALA A 392 0.85 14.43 -13.91
N ASN A 393 1.44 14.25 -15.10
CA ASN A 393 1.61 15.37 -16.02
C ASN A 393 0.23 15.97 -16.36
N LYS A 394 0.17 17.27 -16.68
CA LYS A 394 -1.08 18.06 -16.78
C LYS A 394 -1.93 17.79 -18.05
N SER A 395 -1.99 16.55 -18.55
CA SER A 395 -2.91 16.13 -19.61
C SER A 395 -4.24 15.70 -18.98
N ILE A 396 -5.28 16.52 -19.13
CA ILE A 396 -6.56 16.46 -18.38
C ILE A 396 -7.61 15.53 -19.06
N GLU A 397 -7.18 14.65 -19.97
CA GLU A 397 -8.10 14.01 -20.94
C GLU A 397 -8.38 12.50 -20.73
N ASP A 398 -7.61 11.77 -19.90
CA ASP A 398 -7.91 10.38 -19.54
C ASP A 398 -9.03 10.28 -18.48
N LYS A 399 -10.24 10.69 -18.85
CA LYS A 399 -11.44 10.48 -18.03
C LYS A 399 -11.76 8.99 -17.93
N GLN A 400 -12.00 8.50 -16.70
CA GLN A 400 -12.30 7.10 -16.37
C GLN A 400 -11.11 6.12 -16.47
N SER A 401 -10.03 6.42 -15.75
CA SER A 401 -9.06 5.38 -15.34
C SER A 401 -9.74 4.15 -14.72
N GLU A 402 -9.23 2.97 -15.07
CA GLU A 402 -9.59 1.67 -14.47
C GLU A 402 -9.18 1.56 -12.98
N ASN A 403 -8.23 2.40 -12.54
CA ASN A 403 -7.77 2.50 -11.16
C ASN A 403 -8.24 3.79 -10.48
N LEU A 404 -8.45 3.71 -9.16
CA LEU A 404 -8.57 4.85 -8.27
C LEU A 404 -7.27 5.00 -7.47
N ALA A 405 -6.92 6.23 -7.08
CA ALA A 405 -5.81 6.52 -6.18
C ALA A 405 -6.32 7.18 -4.89
N ILE A 406 -5.83 6.68 -3.74
CA ILE A 406 -6.05 7.30 -2.41
C ILE A 406 -4.71 7.45 -1.69
N GLN A 407 -4.70 8.24 -0.62
CA GLN A 407 -3.54 8.35 0.25
C GLN A 407 -3.64 7.34 1.40
N ALA A 408 -2.89 6.24 1.30
CA ALA A 408 -2.78 5.23 2.34
C ALA A 408 -1.91 5.71 3.53
N LEU A 409 -1.69 4.80 4.49
CA LEU A 409 -0.83 5.00 5.65
C LEU A 409 0.55 5.59 5.27
N ARG A 410 1.12 6.38 6.20
CA ARG A 410 2.45 7.01 6.05
C ARG A 410 2.55 8.01 4.88
N ASN A 411 1.41 8.55 4.42
CA ASN A 411 1.26 9.50 3.31
C ASN A 411 1.52 8.92 1.91
N HIS A 412 1.62 7.59 1.78
CA HIS A 412 1.92 6.93 0.50
C HIS A 412 0.67 6.85 -0.38
N TRP A 413 0.83 6.95 -1.70
CA TRP A 413 -0.30 6.81 -2.62
C TRP A 413 -0.51 5.33 -2.97
N LEU A 414 -1.72 4.83 -2.69
CA LEU A 414 -2.19 3.52 -3.14
C LEU A 414 -3.04 3.72 -4.39
N SER A 415 -2.66 3.07 -5.49
CA SER A 415 -3.46 2.96 -6.72
C SER A 415 -4.02 1.55 -6.82
N TYR A 416 -5.34 1.42 -6.97
CA TYR A 416 -6.06 0.15 -6.87
C TYR A 416 -7.25 0.08 -7.86
N PRO A 417 -7.71 -1.12 -8.27
CA PRO A 417 -8.78 -1.26 -9.26
C PRO A 417 -10.10 -0.63 -8.80
N ARG A 418 -10.74 0.14 -9.69
CA ARG A 418 -12.00 0.89 -9.43
C ARG A 418 -13.15 -0.03 -9.02
N ASN A 419 -13.15 -1.29 -9.47
CA ASN A 419 -14.13 -2.31 -9.10
C ASN A 419 -13.98 -2.87 -7.67
N TRP A 420 -12.98 -2.44 -6.91
CA TRP A 420 -12.93 -2.70 -5.46
C TRP A 420 -13.83 -1.73 -4.68
N THR A 421 -14.04 -0.52 -5.20
CA THR A 421 -14.98 0.45 -4.64
C THR A 421 -16.36 0.31 -5.25
N TYR A 422 -16.46 0.25 -6.58
CA TYR A 422 -17.73 0.32 -7.30
C TYR A 422 -18.20 -1.05 -7.80
N PRO A 423 -19.53 -1.36 -7.77
CA PRO A 423 -20.62 -0.51 -7.27
C PRO A 423 -20.56 -0.31 -5.76
N LEU A 424 -21.00 0.86 -5.28
CA LEU A 424 -21.09 1.10 -3.84
C LEU A 424 -22.26 0.29 -3.26
N GLU A 425 -22.00 -0.45 -2.19
CA GLU A 425 -22.99 -1.31 -1.55
C GLU A 425 -23.55 -0.66 -0.28
N THR A 426 -24.83 -0.88 0.01
CA THR A 426 -25.40 -0.52 1.31
C THR A 426 -25.01 -1.58 2.33
N CYS A 427 -24.38 -1.17 3.42
CA CYS A 427 -23.93 -2.03 4.50
C CYS A 427 -24.38 -1.49 5.86
N TYR A 428 -24.39 -2.36 6.86
CA TYR A 428 -24.72 -2.00 8.25
C TYR A 428 -23.45 -2.03 9.09
N PHE A 429 -23.09 -0.86 9.63
CA PHE A 429 -21.96 -0.67 10.53
C PHE A 429 -22.50 -0.34 11.92
N SER A 430 -22.43 -1.27 12.87
CA SER A 430 -23.00 -1.07 14.21
C SER A 430 -24.47 -0.62 14.12
N GLU A 431 -25.30 -1.40 13.43
CA GLU A 431 -26.69 -1.12 13.04
C GLU A 431 -26.93 0.11 12.14
N ILE A 432 -25.97 1.03 11.99
CA ILE A 432 -26.10 2.21 11.14
C ILE A 432 -25.94 1.80 9.67
N LYS A 433 -26.98 2.07 8.86
CA LYS A 433 -26.93 2.00 7.39
C LYS A 433 -25.91 3.01 6.85
N VAL A 434 -24.89 2.53 6.12
CA VAL A 434 -23.85 3.35 5.45
C VAL A 434 -23.49 2.76 4.08
N LEU A 435 -22.64 3.45 3.33
CA LEU A 435 -22.08 2.95 2.07
C LEU A 435 -20.70 2.30 2.28
N CYS A 436 -20.52 1.12 1.69
CA CYS A 436 -19.28 0.35 1.67
C CYS A 436 -18.71 0.23 0.25
N PRO A 437 -17.38 0.05 0.11
CA PRO A 437 -16.78 -0.36 -1.16
C PRO A 437 -17.10 -1.84 -1.45
N ALA A 438 -17.26 -2.20 -2.73
CA ALA A 438 -17.63 -3.54 -3.21
C ALA A 438 -16.73 -4.72 -2.74
N GLN A 439 -15.46 -4.46 -2.40
CA GLN A 439 -14.51 -5.52 -2.00
C GLN A 439 -13.74 -5.09 -0.73
N PRO A 440 -14.44 -4.94 0.42
CA PRO A 440 -13.90 -4.25 1.59
C PRO A 440 -12.76 -5.04 2.26
N GLU A 441 -12.83 -6.37 2.27
CA GLU A 441 -11.76 -7.23 2.80
C GLU A 441 -10.44 -7.08 2.03
N LYS A 442 -10.49 -6.89 0.70
CA LYS A 442 -9.28 -6.67 -0.14
C LYS A 442 -8.65 -5.29 0.12
N PHE A 443 -9.50 -4.28 0.31
CA PHE A 443 -9.10 -2.92 0.62
C PHE A 443 -8.36 -2.86 1.98
N VAL A 444 -8.94 -3.50 3.01
CA VAL A 444 -8.32 -3.62 4.34
C VAL A 444 -7.02 -4.44 4.28
N ALA A 445 -7.04 -5.60 3.62
CA ALA A 445 -5.84 -6.45 3.47
C ALA A 445 -4.68 -5.71 2.80
N THR A 446 -4.97 -4.85 1.81
CA THR A 446 -3.97 -4.10 1.05
C THR A 446 -3.32 -2.98 1.85
N ILE A 447 -4.08 -2.24 2.66
CA ILE A 447 -3.57 -1.08 3.41
C ILE A 447 -2.98 -1.49 4.77
N TYR A 448 -3.60 -2.47 5.44
CA TYR A 448 -3.30 -2.85 6.83
C TYR A 448 -2.73 -4.27 6.98
N GLY A 449 -2.59 -5.02 5.88
CA GLY A 449 -2.13 -6.40 5.88
C GLY A 449 -3.22 -7.42 6.24
N SER A 450 -2.94 -8.71 5.99
CA SER A 450 -3.89 -9.82 6.19
C SER A 450 -4.52 -9.88 7.57
N ASN A 451 -3.71 -9.63 8.60
CA ASN A 451 -4.13 -9.77 10.00
C ASN A 451 -5.24 -8.78 10.34
N ALA A 452 -5.24 -7.58 9.75
CA ALA A 452 -6.27 -6.56 9.98
C ALA A 452 -7.65 -6.95 9.41
N VAL A 453 -7.74 -7.97 8.55
CA VAL A 453 -9.03 -8.56 8.15
C VAL A 453 -9.62 -9.44 9.26
N ARG A 454 -8.77 -10.09 10.07
CA ARG A 454 -9.17 -11.18 10.99
C ARG A 454 -9.04 -10.84 12.49
N LYS A 455 -8.21 -9.87 12.87
CA LYS A 455 -7.83 -9.61 14.26
C LYS A 455 -7.45 -8.14 14.47
N SER A 456 -8.03 -7.52 15.51
CA SER A 456 -7.61 -6.21 16.01
C SER A 456 -6.13 -6.23 16.41
N ASP A 457 -5.38 -5.23 15.95
CA ASP A 457 -3.99 -5.00 16.35
C ASP A 457 -3.88 -4.43 17.78
N THR A 458 -5.01 -4.18 18.44
CA THR A 458 -5.14 -3.48 19.71
C THR A 458 -6.08 -4.22 20.66
N ARG A 459 -5.71 -4.32 21.94
CA ARG A 459 -6.45 -5.02 23.01
C ARG A 459 -6.49 -4.21 24.30
N CYS A 460 -7.46 -4.50 25.17
CA CYS A 460 -7.51 -3.90 26.50
C CYS A 460 -6.54 -4.63 27.46
N VAL A 461 -5.70 -3.89 28.18
CA VAL A 461 -4.87 -4.39 29.30
C VAL A 461 -4.88 -3.34 30.40
N HIS A 462 -5.27 -3.72 31.63
CA HIS A 462 -5.27 -2.87 32.83
C HIS A 462 -5.89 -1.47 32.62
N GLY A 463 -7.05 -1.39 31.96
CA GLY A 463 -7.74 -0.12 31.70
C GLY A 463 -7.06 0.77 30.65
N ARG A 464 -6.23 0.20 29.76
CA ARG A 464 -5.66 0.88 28.59
C ARG A 464 -5.78 0.03 27.34
N TRP A 465 -6.18 0.66 26.23
CA TRP A 465 -5.99 0.09 24.90
C TRP A 465 -4.49 0.10 24.58
N VAL A 466 -3.94 -1.06 24.25
CA VAL A 466 -2.53 -1.28 23.93
C VAL A 466 -2.40 -2.18 22.71
N ALA A 467 -1.31 -2.05 21.95
CA ALA A 467 -1.03 -2.94 20.84
C ALA A 467 -1.01 -4.41 21.30
N ALA A 468 -1.67 -5.26 20.53
CA ALA A 468 -1.59 -6.70 20.60
C ALA A 468 -0.27 -7.16 19.95
N ILE A 469 0.62 -7.63 20.81
CA ILE A 469 1.81 -8.42 20.42
C ILE A 469 1.33 -9.79 19.91
#